data_AF-A0A5S3UME1-F1
#
_entry.id   AF-A0A5S3UME1-F1
#
_cell.length_a   1.000
_cell.length_b   1.000
_cell.length_c   1.000
_cell.angle_alpha   90.00
_cell.angle_beta   90.00
_cell.angle_gamma   90.00
#
_symmetry.space_group_name_H-M   'P 1'
#
loop_
_entity.id
_entity.type
_entity.pdbx_description
1 polymer ?
#
loop_
_entity_poly.entity_id
_entity_poly.type
_entity_poly.pdbx_seq_one_letter_code
_entity_poly.pdbx_strand_id
1 'polypeptide(L)'
;MPLNANVKTEVIKNTEKFEGRVPHLYLDTRGLVTVGIGHLISNKAAMASVVMYKKNSNNTLVLASLAEKQAEYDSIKKQPYGFSRNANFYKLHTTLIMKDHDIVAQKEKHILKFYSELTKYYTTSNGFAKNFDLMPYSVQKALFDMVFNLGITKLRTQYVKMNNAIKKEDWIVAAAESKRVGISSSRNNYVSNLFLSAQKQTITP
;
A
#
# COMPACT_ATOMS: atom_id res chain seq x y z
N MET A 1 17.90 -1.93 -10.91
CA MET A 1 17.43 -1.50 -12.26
C MET A 1 16.23 -0.56 -12.04
N PRO A 2 15.55 0.00 -13.06
CA PRO A 2 14.21 0.55 -12.81
C PRO A 2 13.21 -0.60 -12.61
N LEU A 3 12.16 -0.37 -11.82
CA LEU A 3 11.07 -1.33 -11.65
C LEU A 3 10.45 -1.69 -13.01
N ASN A 4 10.27 -2.98 -13.27
CA ASN A 4 9.63 -3.46 -14.50
C ASN A 4 8.24 -2.84 -14.70
N ALA A 5 7.97 -2.33 -15.91
CA ALA A 5 6.74 -1.60 -16.21
C ALA A 5 5.47 -2.45 -16.02
N ASN A 6 5.50 -3.73 -16.37
CA ASN A 6 4.34 -4.63 -16.20
C ASN A 6 4.05 -4.90 -14.72
N VAL A 7 5.11 -5.11 -13.92
CA VAL A 7 4.98 -5.24 -12.46
C VAL A 7 4.39 -3.96 -11.88
N LYS A 8 4.92 -2.80 -12.27
CA LYS A 8 4.43 -1.49 -11.82
C LYS A 8 2.95 -1.29 -12.11
N THR A 9 2.52 -1.50 -13.36
CA THR A 9 1.13 -1.33 -13.79
C THR A 9 0.18 -2.24 -13.01
N GLU A 10 0.53 -3.52 -12.84
CA GLU A 10 -0.28 -4.46 -12.06
C GLU A 10 -0.32 -4.11 -10.57
N VAL A 11 0.79 -3.63 -10.00
CA VAL A 11 0.82 -3.17 -8.59
C VAL A 11 -0.09 -1.96 -8.40
N ILE A 12 -0.08 -0.98 -9.31
CA ILE A 12 -0.99 0.18 -9.25
C ILE A 12 -2.44 -0.30 -9.27
N LYS A 13 -2.80 -1.07 -10.30
CA LYS A 13 -4.16 -1.58 -10.52
C LYS A 13 -4.68 -2.39 -9.33
N ASN A 14 -3.87 -3.33 -8.82
CA ASN A 14 -4.30 -4.19 -7.72
C ASN A 14 -4.35 -3.44 -6.39
N THR A 15 -3.45 -2.48 -6.14
CA THR A 15 -3.55 -1.65 -4.92
C THR A 15 -4.85 -0.84 -4.94
N GLU A 16 -5.17 -0.18 -6.07
CA GLU A 16 -6.40 0.60 -6.19
C GLU A 16 -7.66 -0.27 -6.03
N LYS A 17 -7.65 -1.49 -6.58
CA LYS A 17 -8.73 -2.46 -6.39
C LYS A 17 -8.99 -2.80 -4.91
N PHE A 18 -7.94 -2.91 -4.10
CA PHE A 18 -8.07 -3.35 -2.71
C PHE A 18 -8.19 -2.21 -1.68
N GLU A 19 -7.53 -1.07 -1.93
CA GLU A 19 -7.54 0.10 -1.03
C GLU A 19 -8.65 1.10 -1.40
N GLY A 20 -9.10 1.07 -2.66
CA GLY A 20 -9.95 2.12 -3.24
C GLY A 20 -9.19 3.40 -3.54
N ARG A 21 -9.87 4.32 -4.24
CA ARG A 21 -9.42 5.70 -4.48
C ARG A 21 -10.33 6.65 -3.71
N VAL A 22 -9.84 7.20 -2.59
CA VAL A 22 -10.63 8.05 -1.69
C VAL A 22 -10.03 9.46 -1.67
N PRO A 23 -10.69 10.47 -2.26
CA PRO A 23 -10.11 11.81 -2.37
C PRO A 23 -10.16 12.61 -1.06
N HIS A 24 -10.76 12.09 0.01
CA HIS A 24 -10.90 12.77 1.29
C HIS A 24 -10.31 11.91 2.43
N LEU A 25 -10.08 12.52 3.59
CA LEU A 25 -9.55 11.79 4.75
C LEU A 25 -10.56 10.73 5.24
N TYR A 26 -10.06 9.54 5.57
CA TYR A 26 -10.85 8.46 6.17
C TYR A 26 -10.03 7.71 7.22
N LEU A 27 -10.69 6.95 8.09
CA LEU A 27 -9.99 5.99 8.95
C LEU A 27 -9.99 4.60 8.30
N ASP A 28 -8.81 3.98 8.21
CA ASP A 28 -8.68 2.58 7.82
C ASP A 28 -9.33 1.64 8.86
N THR A 29 -9.35 0.33 8.58
CA THR A 29 -9.94 -0.66 9.51
C THR A 29 -9.23 -0.73 10.87
N ARG A 30 -8.04 -0.12 11.00
CA ARG A 30 -7.24 -0.02 12.24
C ARG A 30 -7.36 1.36 12.89
N GLY A 31 -8.23 2.24 12.39
CA GLY A 31 -8.42 3.58 12.94
C GLY A 31 -7.30 4.56 12.57
N LEU A 32 -6.55 4.31 11.50
CA LEU A 32 -5.48 5.18 11.04
C LEU A 32 -5.96 6.13 9.93
N VAL A 33 -5.62 7.41 10.05
CA VAL A 33 -6.04 8.44 9.07
C VAL A 33 -5.33 8.20 7.75
N THR A 34 -6.09 8.13 6.68
CA THR A 34 -5.66 7.71 5.35
C THR A 34 -6.32 8.57 4.27
N VAL A 35 -5.69 8.72 3.10
CA VAL A 35 -6.23 9.42 1.93
C VAL A 35 -5.73 8.79 0.63
N GLY A 36 -6.32 9.14 -0.50
CA GLY A 36 -5.91 8.70 -1.82
C GLY A 36 -6.08 7.20 -1.99
N ILE A 37 -5.01 6.52 -2.43
CA ILE A 37 -4.95 5.06 -2.54
C ILE A 37 -4.12 4.54 -1.37
N GLY A 38 -4.76 4.39 -0.20
CA GLY A 38 -4.15 3.80 1.00
C GLY A 38 -2.96 4.58 1.58
N HIS A 39 -2.86 5.90 1.38
CA HIS A 39 -1.78 6.70 1.97
C HIS A 39 -2.04 6.99 3.45
N LEU A 40 -1.35 6.24 4.30
CA LEU A 40 -1.35 6.45 5.74
C LEU A 40 -0.72 7.80 6.11
N ILE A 41 -1.45 8.59 6.88
CA ILE A 41 -1.00 9.83 7.51
C ILE A 41 -0.70 9.52 8.98
N SER A 42 0.57 9.25 9.26
CA SER A 42 1.03 8.69 10.54
C SER A 42 0.67 9.53 11.76
N ASN A 43 0.64 10.85 11.61
CA ASN A 43 0.29 11.79 12.66
C ASN A 43 -0.14 13.15 12.07
N LYS A 44 -0.65 14.04 12.92
CA LYS A 44 -1.08 15.39 12.55
C LYS A 44 0.02 16.21 11.85
N ALA A 45 1.28 16.06 12.25
CA ALA A 45 2.39 16.78 11.61
C ALA A 45 2.63 16.33 10.17
N ALA A 46 2.38 15.05 9.85
CA ALA A 46 2.54 14.50 8.51
C ALA A 46 1.61 15.16 7.46
N MET A 47 0.53 15.83 7.88
CA MET A 47 -0.34 16.64 7.01
C MET A 47 0.41 17.74 6.26
N ALA A 48 1.58 18.18 6.75
CA ALA A 48 2.44 19.12 6.02
C ALA A 48 2.82 18.62 4.61
N SER A 49 2.98 17.30 4.46
CA SER A 49 3.39 16.67 3.19
C SER A 49 2.21 16.31 2.26
N VAL A 50 0.97 16.46 2.73
CA VAL A 50 -0.24 16.10 1.98
C VAL A 50 -0.83 17.34 1.31
N VAL A 51 -1.02 17.27 -0.01
CA VAL A 51 -1.70 18.32 -0.78
C VAL A 51 -3.19 18.09 -0.68
N MET A 52 -3.93 19.09 -0.21
CA MET A 52 -5.40 19.07 -0.16
C MET A 52 -5.95 20.43 -0.55
N TYR A 53 -7.19 20.43 -0.99
CA TYR A 53 -7.91 21.60 -1.50
C TYR A 53 -9.22 21.76 -0.74
N LYS A 54 -9.60 23.01 -0.52
CA LYS A 54 -10.94 23.39 -0.06
C LYS A 54 -11.68 24.10 -1.19
N LYS A 55 -13.00 24.11 -1.12
CA LYS A 55 -13.83 24.98 -1.96
C LYS A 55 -13.85 26.38 -1.33
N ASN A 56 -13.54 27.40 -2.13
CA ASN A 56 -13.75 28.80 -1.72
C ASN A 56 -15.22 29.21 -1.91
N SER A 57 -15.55 30.47 -1.61
CA SER A 57 -16.90 31.04 -1.75
C SER A 57 -17.48 30.93 -3.17
N ASN A 58 -16.62 30.85 -4.19
CA ASN A 58 -17.01 30.70 -5.58
C ASN A 58 -17.04 29.23 -6.03
N ASN A 59 -17.00 28.29 -5.08
CA ASN A 59 -16.97 26.84 -5.32
C ASN A 59 -15.75 26.35 -6.12
N THR A 60 -14.67 27.15 -6.18
CA THR A 60 -13.39 26.81 -6.82
C THR A 60 -12.45 26.14 -5.83
N LEU A 61 -11.71 25.13 -6.28
CA LEU A 61 -10.71 24.44 -5.46
C LEU A 61 -9.44 25.28 -5.30
N VAL A 62 -9.15 25.69 -4.07
CA VAL A 62 -7.93 26.39 -3.66
C VAL A 62 -7.16 25.55 -2.64
N LEU A 63 -5.84 25.75 -2.53
CA LEU A 63 -5.02 25.00 -1.57
C LEU A 63 -5.51 25.22 -0.14
N ALA A 64 -5.60 24.13 0.63
CA ALA A 64 -5.87 24.19 2.06
C ALA A 64 -4.58 24.54 2.83
N SER A 65 -4.70 25.41 3.81
CA SER A 65 -3.59 25.73 4.71
C SER A 65 -3.20 24.52 5.58
N LEU A 66 -2.00 24.55 6.17
CA LEU A 66 -1.59 23.51 7.10
C LEU A 66 -2.54 23.39 8.30
N ALA A 67 -3.00 24.51 8.85
CA ALA A 67 -3.93 24.55 9.97
C ALA A 67 -5.27 23.87 9.63
N GLU A 68 -5.83 24.13 8.45
CA GLU A 68 -7.07 23.50 7.99
C GLU A 68 -6.91 21.98 7.82
N LYS A 69 -5.82 21.55 7.19
CA LYS A 69 -5.48 20.14 7.04
C LYS A 69 -5.36 19.43 8.39
N GLN A 70 -4.69 20.08 9.34
CA GLN A 70 -4.50 19.56 10.69
C GLN A 70 -5.78 19.53 11.51
N ALA A 71 -6.68 20.51 11.34
CA ALA A 71 -7.99 20.52 11.98
C ALA A 71 -8.88 19.38 11.47
N GLU A 72 -8.89 19.14 10.15
CA GLU A 72 -9.65 18.03 9.58
C GLU A 72 -9.09 16.67 10.00
N TYR A 73 -7.76 16.53 10.09
CA TYR A 73 -7.12 15.34 10.67
C TYR A 73 -7.66 15.02 12.06
N ASP A 74 -7.69 16.01 12.96
CA ASP A 74 -8.18 15.83 14.34
C ASP A 74 -9.68 15.50 14.39
N SER A 75 -10.48 16.11 13.50
CA SER A 75 -11.91 15.82 13.37
C SER A 75 -12.16 14.38 12.93
N ILE A 76 -11.44 13.92 11.91
CA ILE A 76 -11.56 12.55 11.38
C ILE A 76 -11.05 11.52 12.38
N LYS A 77 -9.97 11.82 13.11
CA LYS A 77 -9.42 10.90 14.13
C LYS A 77 -10.40 10.59 15.27
N LYS A 78 -11.41 11.44 15.50
CA LYS A 78 -12.47 11.24 16.51
C LYS A 78 -13.65 10.40 16.01
N GLN A 79 -13.73 10.11 14.71
CA GLN A 79 -14.83 9.35 14.14
C GLN A 79 -14.71 7.85 14.47
N PRO A 80 -15.83 7.11 14.50
CA PRO A 80 -15.79 5.66 14.63
C PRO A 80 -15.13 5.02 13.40
N TYR A 81 -14.46 3.89 13.58
CA TYR A 81 -13.79 3.11 12.53
C TYR A 81 -14.13 1.62 12.60
N GLY A 82 -13.65 0.85 11.61
CA GLY A 82 -13.86 -0.59 11.49
C GLY A 82 -14.61 -0.98 10.22
N PHE A 83 -14.90 -2.28 10.06
CA PHE A 83 -15.48 -2.84 8.83
C PHE A 83 -16.87 -2.30 8.46
N SER A 84 -17.60 -1.68 9.39
CA SER A 84 -18.91 -1.06 9.13
C SER A 84 -18.83 0.37 8.57
N ARG A 85 -17.63 0.95 8.48
CA ARG A 85 -17.42 2.35 8.04
C ARG A 85 -16.73 2.37 6.70
N ASN A 86 -17.43 2.81 5.66
CA ASN A 86 -16.89 2.95 4.32
C ASN A 86 -16.41 4.39 4.05
N ALA A 87 -15.76 4.63 2.91
CA ALA A 87 -15.28 5.96 2.53
C ALA A 87 -16.39 7.03 2.51
N ASN A 88 -17.62 6.67 2.10
CA ASN A 88 -18.73 7.61 2.03
C ASN A 88 -19.16 8.13 3.41
N PHE A 89 -19.05 7.31 4.46
CA PHE A 89 -19.29 7.76 5.83
C PHE A 89 -18.39 8.94 6.19
N TYR A 90 -17.08 8.83 5.94
CA TYR A 90 -16.13 9.91 6.26
C TYR A 90 -16.30 11.14 5.37
N LYS A 91 -16.81 10.98 4.14
CA LYS A 91 -17.06 12.10 3.22
C LYS A 91 -17.95 13.18 3.85
N LEU A 92 -18.91 12.77 4.68
CA LEU A 92 -19.83 13.66 5.39
C LEU A 92 -19.13 14.47 6.50
N HIS A 93 -17.94 14.03 6.91
CA HIS A 93 -17.12 14.66 7.96
C HIS A 93 -15.89 15.39 7.39
N THR A 94 -15.77 15.46 6.06
CA THR A 94 -14.66 16.13 5.37
C THR A 94 -15.14 17.27 4.50
N THR A 95 -14.33 18.31 4.44
CA THR A 95 -14.46 19.46 3.56
C THR A 95 -13.30 19.55 2.57
N LEU A 96 -12.15 18.98 2.93
CA LEU A 96 -10.97 18.98 2.08
C LEU A 96 -10.93 17.77 1.17
N ILE A 97 -10.42 17.97 -0.04
CA ILE A 97 -10.21 16.91 -1.02
C ILE A 97 -8.82 16.96 -1.63
N MET A 98 -8.34 15.81 -2.08
CA MET A 98 -7.14 15.62 -2.87
C MET A 98 -7.55 15.49 -4.34
N LYS A 99 -6.81 16.15 -5.25
CA LYS A 99 -7.09 16.02 -6.69
C LYS A 99 -6.54 14.71 -7.22
N ASP A 100 -7.11 14.26 -8.32
CA ASP A 100 -6.76 12.98 -8.94
C ASP A 100 -5.26 12.87 -9.29
N HIS A 101 -4.70 13.92 -9.89
CA HIS A 101 -3.28 13.95 -10.24
C HIS A 101 -2.36 13.88 -9.01
N ASP A 102 -2.77 14.47 -7.87
CA ASP A 102 -2.00 14.37 -6.64
C ASP A 102 -2.06 12.96 -6.05
N ILE A 103 -3.23 12.31 -6.11
CA ILE A 103 -3.39 10.91 -5.67
C ILE A 103 -2.45 10.01 -6.47
N VAL A 104 -2.43 10.20 -7.80
CA VAL A 104 -1.53 9.45 -8.70
C VAL A 104 -0.07 9.76 -8.35
N ALA A 105 0.32 11.03 -8.22
CA ALA A 105 1.70 11.41 -7.88
C ALA A 105 2.13 10.86 -6.51
N GLN A 106 1.24 10.83 -5.53
CA GLN A 106 1.51 10.25 -4.21
C GLN A 106 1.68 8.73 -4.30
N LYS A 107 0.83 8.04 -5.06
CA LYS A 107 0.94 6.59 -5.29
C LYS A 107 2.25 6.22 -5.99
N GLU A 108 2.66 7.01 -6.97
CA GLU A 108 3.96 6.85 -7.65
C GLU A 108 5.14 6.98 -6.68
N LYS A 109 5.12 8.00 -5.80
CA LYS A 109 6.13 8.15 -4.74
C LYS A 109 6.19 6.93 -3.81
N HIS A 110 5.04 6.38 -3.43
CA HIS A 110 5.00 5.16 -2.61
C HIS A 110 5.62 3.96 -3.33
N ILE A 111 5.30 3.76 -4.61
CA ILE A 111 5.86 2.65 -5.39
C ILE A 111 7.38 2.76 -5.47
N LEU A 112 7.91 3.95 -5.75
CA LEU A 112 9.36 4.18 -5.81
C LEU A 112 10.03 3.93 -4.45
N LYS A 113 9.42 4.41 -3.36
CA LYS A 113 9.92 4.17 -2.01
C LYS A 113 9.94 2.67 -1.68
N PHE A 114 8.83 1.98 -1.88
CA PHE A 114 8.72 0.55 -1.62
C PHE A 114 9.62 -0.27 -2.52
N TYR A 115 9.80 0.12 -3.78
CA TYR A 115 10.78 -0.50 -4.66
C TYR A 115 12.20 -0.40 -4.09
N SER A 116 12.60 0.79 -3.60
CA SER A 116 13.90 0.97 -2.95
C SER A 116 14.04 0.12 -1.68
N GLU A 117 12.99 0.04 -0.85
CA GLU A 117 12.99 -0.77 0.37
C GLU A 117 13.08 -2.28 0.06
N LEU A 118 12.31 -2.75 -0.92
CA LEU A 118 12.29 -4.16 -1.35
C LEU A 118 13.64 -4.56 -1.97
N THR A 119 14.19 -3.75 -2.87
CA THR A 119 15.49 -4.04 -3.51
C THR A 119 16.66 -4.02 -2.54
N LYS A 120 16.59 -3.24 -1.45
CA LYS A 120 17.61 -3.24 -0.38
C LYS A 120 17.52 -4.47 0.53
N TYR A 121 16.31 -5.01 0.75
CA TYR A 121 16.12 -6.13 1.65
C TYR A 121 16.21 -7.49 0.94
N TYR A 122 15.57 -7.65 -0.21
CA TYR A 122 15.56 -8.90 -0.97
C TYR A 122 16.80 -8.98 -1.89
N THR A 123 17.96 -9.23 -1.28
CA THR A 123 19.25 -9.31 -1.97
C THR A 123 19.98 -10.61 -1.63
N THR A 124 20.92 -11.00 -2.47
CA THR A 124 21.80 -12.15 -2.19
C THR A 124 22.63 -11.96 -0.93
N SER A 125 23.04 -10.73 -0.61
CA SER A 125 23.74 -10.40 0.64
C SER A 125 22.91 -10.64 1.90
N ASN A 126 21.57 -10.61 1.80
CA ASN A 126 20.66 -10.96 2.90
C ASN A 126 20.25 -12.44 2.89
N GLY A 127 20.90 -13.26 2.05
CA GLY A 127 20.71 -14.70 1.96
C GLY A 127 19.55 -15.16 1.08
N PHE A 128 19.05 -14.30 0.19
CA PHE A 128 18.07 -14.70 -0.83
C PHE A 128 18.77 -15.29 -2.07
N ALA A 129 18.14 -16.26 -2.73
CA ALA A 129 18.71 -16.88 -3.94
C ALA A 129 18.92 -15.88 -5.09
N LYS A 130 18.07 -14.86 -5.18
CA LYS A 130 18.08 -13.84 -6.23
C LYS A 130 17.88 -12.45 -5.63
N ASN A 131 18.47 -11.44 -6.26
CA ASN A 131 18.10 -10.06 -6.00
C ASN A 131 16.64 -9.83 -6.44
N PHE A 132 15.95 -8.90 -5.79
CA PHE A 132 14.53 -8.60 -6.01
C PHE A 132 14.14 -8.53 -7.50
N ASP A 133 14.91 -7.78 -8.30
CA ASP A 133 14.65 -7.57 -9.73
C ASP A 133 14.70 -8.88 -10.55
N LEU A 134 15.41 -9.90 -10.05
CA LEU A 134 15.59 -11.21 -10.68
C LEU A 134 14.61 -12.26 -10.14
N MET A 135 13.81 -11.94 -9.12
CA MET A 135 12.75 -12.83 -8.65
C MET A 135 11.63 -12.92 -9.69
N PRO A 136 10.86 -14.02 -9.74
CA PRO A 136 9.70 -14.11 -10.62
C PRO A 136 8.76 -12.90 -10.47
N TYR A 137 8.21 -12.40 -11.59
CA TYR A 137 7.35 -11.20 -11.53
C TYR A 137 6.13 -11.37 -10.63
N SER A 138 5.62 -12.59 -10.47
CA SER A 138 4.55 -12.87 -9.51
C SER A 138 5.00 -12.67 -8.06
N VAL A 139 6.21 -13.10 -7.70
CA VAL A 139 6.82 -12.87 -6.39
C VAL A 139 7.05 -11.38 -6.15
N GLN A 140 7.57 -10.64 -7.14
CA GLN A 140 7.72 -9.18 -7.03
C GLN A 140 6.38 -8.49 -6.72
N LYS A 141 5.31 -8.85 -7.45
CA LYS A 141 3.94 -8.35 -7.21
C LYS A 141 3.43 -8.70 -5.81
N ALA A 142 3.67 -9.92 -5.34
CA ALA A 142 3.26 -10.38 -4.01
C ALA A 142 3.94 -9.53 -2.92
N LEU A 143 5.25 -9.32 -3.05
CA LEU A 143 6.04 -8.51 -2.12
C LEU A 143 5.63 -7.03 -2.13
N PHE A 144 5.23 -6.49 -3.29
CA PHE A 144 4.64 -5.15 -3.37
C PHE A 144 3.32 -5.02 -2.62
N ASP A 145 2.38 -5.97 -2.77
CA ASP A 145 1.13 -5.93 -2.00
C ASP A 145 1.40 -6.05 -0.48
N MET A 146 2.29 -6.96 -0.11
CA MET A 146 2.71 -7.18 1.28
C MET A 146 3.32 -5.91 1.90
N VAL A 147 4.30 -5.29 1.24
CA VAL A 147 4.96 -4.09 1.77
C VAL A 147 4.02 -2.89 1.81
N PHE A 148 3.06 -2.79 0.90
CA PHE A 148 2.05 -1.74 0.93
C PHE A 148 1.16 -1.86 2.18
N ASN A 149 0.74 -3.07 2.53
CA ASN A 149 -0.11 -3.30 3.69
C ASN A 149 0.63 -3.21 5.03
N LEU A 150 1.87 -3.72 5.08
CA LEU A 150 2.62 -3.96 6.31
C LEU A 150 3.69 -2.90 6.60
N GLY A 151 4.23 -2.28 5.55
CA GLY A 151 5.53 -1.61 5.57
C GLY A 151 6.70 -2.60 5.64
N ILE A 152 7.89 -2.17 5.20
CA ILE A 152 9.07 -3.06 5.11
C ILE A 152 9.49 -3.62 6.47
N THR A 153 9.33 -2.85 7.56
CA THR A 153 9.72 -3.28 8.90
C THR A 153 8.94 -4.53 9.32
N LYS A 154 7.61 -4.50 9.24
CA LYS A 154 6.77 -5.66 9.62
C LYS A 154 6.93 -6.81 8.62
N LEU A 155 7.05 -6.52 7.33
CA LEU A 155 7.35 -7.54 6.32
C LEU A 155 8.63 -8.31 6.63
N ARG A 156 9.68 -7.63 7.11
CA ARG A 156 10.93 -8.27 7.53
C ARG A 156 10.79 -9.03 8.85
N THR A 157 10.21 -8.39 9.87
CA THR A 157 10.32 -8.90 11.26
C THR A 157 9.18 -9.83 11.68
N GLN A 158 8.02 -9.78 11.02
CA GLN A 158 6.85 -10.59 11.38
C GLN A 158 6.62 -11.75 10.41
N TYR A 159 7.03 -11.60 9.14
CA TYR A 159 6.87 -12.63 8.11
C TYR A 159 8.16 -13.44 7.91
N VAL A 160 8.79 -13.85 9.02
CA VAL A 160 10.09 -14.54 9.03
C VAL A 160 10.01 -15.89 8.31
N LYS A 161 8.96 -16.68 8.57
CA LYS A 161 8.76 -17.99 7.91
C LYS A 161 8.59 -17.86 6.40
N MET A 162 7.76 -16.92 5.96
CA MET A 162 7.61 -16.59 4.54
C MET A 162 8.94 -16.18 3.91
N ASN A 163 9.69 -15.27 4.56
CA ASN A 163 11.00 -14.83 4.04
C ASN A 163 12.01 -15.99 3.96
N ASN A 164 12.02 -16.88 4.96
CA ASN A 164 12.88 -18.07 4.93
C ASN A 164 12.50 -19.03 3.79
N ALA A 165 11.22 -19.14 3.44
CA ALA A 165 10.76 -19.90 2.29
C ALA A 165 11.19 -19.24 0.97
N ILE A 166 11.04 -17.91 0.85
CA ILE A 166 11.51 -17.13 -0.32
C ILE A 166 13.02 -17.29 -0.52
N LYS A 167 13.83 -17.32 0.55
CA LYS A 167 15.28 -17.57 0.45
C LYS A 167 15.61 -18.89 -0.24
N LYS A 168 14.76 -19.91 -0.06
CA LYS A 168 14.88 -21.25 -0.63
C LYS A 168 14.10 -21.41 -1.93
N GLU A 169 13.46 -20.34 -2.42
CA GLU A 169 12.50 -20.39 -3.53
C GLU A 169 11.35 -21.41 -3.29
N ASP A 170 11.01 -21.69 -2.03
CA ASP A 170 9.88 -22.55 -1.65
C ASP A 170 8.58 -21.76 -1.71
N TRP A 171 8.01 -21.69 -2.91
CA TRP A 171 6.83 -20.87 -3.16
C TRP A 171 5.55 -21.41 -2.54
N ILE A 172 5.48 -22.72 -2.25
CA ILE A 172 4.34 -23.34 -1.58
C ILE A 172 4.28 -22.88 -0.12
N VAL A 173 5.40 -22.96 0.59
CA VAL A 173 5.48 -22.48 1.97
C VAL A 173 5.35 -20.96 2.03
N ALA A 174 5.97 -20.22 1.09
CA ALA A 174 5.80 -18.77 1.03
C ALA A 174 4.32 -18.36 0.84
N ALA A 175 3.57 -19.09 0.00
CA ALA A 175 2.13 -18.86 -0.18
C ALA A 175 1.35 -19.08 1.12
N ALA A 176 1.58 -20.21 1.81
CA ALA A 176 0.90 -20.56 3.06
C ALA A 176 1.18 -19.55 4.19
N GLU A 177 2.42 -19.05 4.27
CA GLU A 177 2.88 -18.11 5.30
C GLU A 177 2.59 -16.62 4.95
N SER A 178 2.02 -16.34 3.77
CA SER A 178 1.75 -14.95 3.32
C SER A 178 0.50 -14.31 3.92
N LYS A 179 -0.34 -15.07 4.64
CA LYS A 179 -1.65 -14.62 5.15
C LYS A 179 -1.50 -13.44 6.13
N ARG A 180 -2.28 -12.38 5.89
CA ARG A 180 -2.34 -11.18 6.73
C ARG A 180 -3.63 -11.17 7.55
N VAL A 181 -3.51 -10.95 8.86
CA VAL A 181 -4.65 -10.79 9.78
C VAL A 181 -5.34 -9.45 9.52
N GLY A 182 -6.68 -9.43 9.57
CA GLY A 182 -7.47 -8.21 9.33
C GLY A 182 -7.60 -7.80 7.85
N ILE A 183 -7.12 -8.65 6.93
CA ILE A 183 -7.21 -8.46 5.48
C ILE A 183 -8.20 -9.44 4.89
N SER A 184 -8.96 -9.00 3.88
CA SER A 184 -9.98 -9.82 3.23
C SER A 184 -9.40 -11.12 2.67
N SER A 185 -10.19 -12.20 2.73
CA SER A 185 -9.79 -13.50 2.17
C SER A 185 -9.43 -13.40 0.70
N SER A 186 -10.14 -12.55 -0.08
CA SER A 186 -9.84 -12.34 -1.49
C SER A 186 -8.46 -11.74 -1.75
N ARG A 187 -8.02 -10.76 -0.94
CA ARG A 187 -6.67 -10.17 -1.05
C ARG A 187 -5.58 -11.11 -0.57
N ASN A 188 -5.84 -11.86 0.50
CA ASN A 188 -4.92 -12.90 0.97
C ASN A 188 -4.75 -14.01 -0.08
N ASN A 189 -5.84 -14.49 -0.67
CA ASN A 189 -5.81 -15.50 -1.72
C ASN A 189 -5.09 -15.01 -2.98
N TYR A 190 -5.27 -13.73 -3.36
CA TYR A 190 -4.53 -13.12 -4.46
C TYR A 190 -3.01 -13.22 -4.26
N VAL A 191 -2.50 -12.82 -3.09
CA VAL A 191 -1.05 -12.89 -2.78
C VAL A 191 -0.56 -14.34 -2.72
N SER A 192 -1.32 -15.23 -2.10
CA SER A 192 -0.99 -16.66 -2.07
C SER A 192 -0.85 -17.22 -3.50
N ASN A 193 -1.80 -16.91 -4.39
CA ASN A 193 -1.79 -17.38 -5.78
C ASN A 193 -0.61 -16.82 -6.60
N LEU A 194 -0.13 -15.61 -6.29
CA LEU A 194 1.06 -15.07 -6.92
C LEU A 194 2.30 -15.92 -6.60
N PHE A 195 2.51 -16.28 -5.33
CA PHE A 195 3.60 -17.20 -4.96
C PHE A 195 3.43 -18.55 -5.67
N LEU A 196 2.24 -19.17 -5.61
CA LEU A 196 1.99 -20.45 -6.28
C LEU A 196 2.21 -20.41 -7.81
N SER A 197 1.96 -19.27 -8.46
CA SER A 197 2.24 -19.12 -9.90
C SER A 197 3.73 -19.11 -10.24
N ALA A 198 4.60 -18.71 -9.30
CA ALA A 198 6.05 -18.72 -9.50
C ALA A 198 6.60 -20.15 -9.66
N GLN A 199 5.98 -21.13 -8.98
CA GLN A 199 6.29 -22.56 -9.13
C GLN A 199 6.16 -23.07 -10.56
N LYS A 200 5.26 -22.46 -11.35
CA LYS A 200 5.00 -22.87 -12.74
C LYS A 200 6.01 -22.27 -13.74
N GLN A 201 6.78 -21.26 -13.33
CA GLN A 201 7.78 -20.60 -14.18
C GLN A 201 9.18 -21.25 -14.07
N THR A 202 9.41 -22.11 -13.10
CA THR A 202 10.65 -22.91 -12.96
C THR A 202 10.62 -24.21 -13.78
N ILE A 203 9.55 -24.47 -14.53
CA ILE A 203 9.40 -25.65 -15.39
C ILE A 203 9.38 -25.19 -16.86
N THR A 204 10.52 -24.72 -17.34
CA THR A 204 10.83 -24.74 -18.76
C THR A 204 12.30 -25.15 -18.87
N PRO A 205 12.62 -26.36 -19.38
CA PRO A 205 14.00 -26.74 -19.66
C PRO A 205 14.63 -25.87 -20.75
#